data_AF-A0A7W9GAS5-F1
#
_entry.id   AF-A0A7W9GAS5-F1
#
_cell.length_a   1.000
_cell.length_b   1.000
_cell.length_c   1.000
_cell.angle_alpha   90.00
_cell.angle_beta   90.00
_cell.angle_gamma   90.00
#
_symmetry.space_group_name_H-M   'P 1'
#
loop_
_entity.id
_entity.type
_entity.pdbx_description
1 polymer ?
#
loop_
_entity_poly.entity_id
_entity_poly.type
_entity_poly.pdbx_seq_one_letter_code
_entity_poly.pdbx_strand_id
1 'polypeptide(L)'
;MWIALGVIVVLVAGVALWWRFRDPLRGEDFYKFHVERKWAWELILDEEQERAFMAGLEAYDEESTVFPHREAGALRVYDPSMMISLFLLAEQFAALGPQALADPAGAVRHLIDQAAQSETGGVLHLDDDWMAEPVDGMDKYDFTSAMMDAVHAQGVDGGVGGYGDEDGGYGMLTVLVEMPQHVARMYVDAHSHAAPGEIRNRLDVYKAVIEEPEPEFVAGLESADAERSRFTNTLMYDYGRVLAGYRSMRPQMPHAQPSDVMSMVMARMLSDSRPGMTWTRQPSTEQYQRALELISTRG
;
A
#
# COMPACT_ATOMS: atom_id res chain seq x y z
N MET A 1 34.01 -5.99 13.37
CA MET A 1 34.15 -4.78 12.54
C MET A 1 33.24 -4.75 11.31
N TRP A 2 32.54 -5.81 10.86
CA TRP A 2 31.78 -5.67 9.60
C TRP A 2 30.28 -6.00 9.65
N ILE A 3 29.82 -7.05 10.36
CA ILE A 3 28.40 -7.43 10.35
C ILE A 3 27.57 -6.62 11.40
N ALA A 4 28.10 -6.45 12.62
CA ALA A 4 27.45 -5.69 13.70
C ALA A 4 27.61 -4.15 13.59
N LEU A 5 28.44 -3.65 12.65
CA LEU A 5 28.51 -2.23 12.26
C LEU A 5 27.58 -1.94 11.06
N GLY A 6 27.18 -2.97 10.30
CA GLY A 6 26.34 -2.86 9.10
C GLY A 6 24.83 -2.82 9.39
N VAL A 7 24.31 -3.59 10.35
CA VAL A 7 22.88 -3.59 10.74
C VAL A 7 22.47 -2.30 11.48
N ILE A 8 23.43 -1.64 12.12
CA ILE A 8 23.19 -0.52 13.05
C ILE A 8 23.10 0.84 12.31
N VAL A 9 23.62 0.94 11.09
CA VAL A 9 23.49 2.07 10.15
C VAL A 9 22.22 1.97 9.30
N VAL A 10 21.84 0.74 8.91
CA VAL A 10 20.66 0.42 8.08
C VAL A 10 19.33 0.82 8.74
N LEU A 11 19.27 0.75 10.07
CA LEU A 11 18.11 1.14 10.88
C LEU A 11 18.06 2.61 11.27
N VAL A 12 19.16 3.36 11.08
CA VAL A 12 19.26 4.77 11.49
C VAL A 12 18.97 5.70 10.32
N ALA A 13 19.48 5.42 9.12
CA ALA A 13 19.04 6.08 7.89
C ALA A 13 17.59 5.70 7.58
N GLY A 14 17.28 4.41 7.83
CA GLY A 14 16.01 3.90 8.34
C GLY A 14 14.88 4.86 8.10
N VAL A 15 14.42 5.68 9.03
CA VAL A 15 14.60 6.21 10.40
C VAL A 15 15.02 7.69 10.50
N ALA A 16 15.96 8.14 9.66
CA ALA A 16 15.86 9.48 9.05
C ALA A 16 14.75 9.49 7.99
N LEU A 17 14.16 8.28 7.77
CA LEU A 17 12.72 7.93 7.69
C LEU A 17 11.94 9.19 7.61
N TRP A 18 10.99 9.08 6.72
CA TRP A 18 9.59 9.12 7.09
C TRP A 18 9.09 10.35 7.87
N TRP A 19 9.90 11.37 7.92
CA TRP A 19 9.82 12.43 8.92
C TRP A 19 10.85 13.48 8.49
N ARG A 20 11.06 13.62 7.19
CA ARG A 20 10.34 14.64 6.44
C ARG A 20 9.07 14.19 5.67
N PHE A 21 8.37 13.09 5.98
CA PHE A 21 7.02 12.88 5.39
C PHE A 21 6.17 14.12 5.68
N ARG A 22 5.63 14.78 4.65
CA ARG A 22 4.55 15.78 4.74
C ARG A 22 4.83 17.00 5.65
N ASP A 23 5.19 18.12 5.05
CA ASP A 23 5.34 19.44 5.68
C ASP A 23 4.12 19.86 6.56
N PRO A 24 4.23 20.04 7.90
CA PRO A 24 3.11 20.47 8.75
C PRO A 24 2.65 21.92 8.50
N LEU A 25 3.44 22.70 7.73
CA LEU A 25 3.07 24.07 7.33
C LEU A 25 2.33 24.11 5.98
N ARG A 26 2.24 22.98 5.27
CA ARG A 26 1.40 22.78 4.07
C ARG A 26 0.63 21.48 4.29
N GLY A 27 -0.48 21.57 5.02
CA GLY A 27 -1.25 20.43 5.53
C GLY A 27 -1.46 19.30 4.51
N GLU A 28 -1.67 18.08 5.03
CA GLU A 28 -1.85 16.86 4.23
C GLU A 28 -2.86 16.99 3.09
N ASP A 29 -3.79 17.94 3.22
CA ASP A 29 -4.81 18.31 2.22
C ASP A 29 -4.24 18.99 0.96
N PHE A 30 -3.14 19.76 1.05
CA PHE A 30 -2.63 20.55 -0.09
C PHE A 30 -1.99 19.71 -1.21
N TYR A 31 -1.49 18.51 -0.90
CA TYR A 31 -0.79 17.62 -1.85
C TYR A 31 -1.55 16.34 -2.14
N LYS A 32 -2.76 16.17 -1.62
CA LYS A 32 -3.53 14.94 -1.77
C LYS A 32 -3.73 14.56 -3.25
N PHE A 33 -4.02 15.55 -4.09
CA PHE A 33 -4.25 15.37 -5.53
C PHE A 33 -3.18 16.01 -6.43
N HIS A 34 -2.38 16.97 -5.93
CA HIS A 34 -1.40 17.75 -6.73
C HIS A 34 0.07 17.31 -6.51
N VAL A 35 0.45 16.11 -6.96
CA VAL A 35 1.85 15.62 -6.94
C VAL A 35 2.26 15.20 -8.36
N GLU A 36 3.57 15.23 -8.64
CA GLU A 36 4.17 14.82 -9.91
C GLU A 36 3.79 13.38 -10.29
N ARG A 37 3.47 13.20 -11.59
CA ARG A 37 3.16 11.93 -12.25
C ARG A 37 4.33 10.96 -12.11
N LYS A 38 4.19 9.94 -11.28
CA LYS A 38 5.28 9.02 -10.97
C LYS A 38 4.86 7.55 -10.90
N TRP A 39 3.62 7.27 -10.53
CA TRP A 39 3.20 5.90 -10.27
C TRP A 39 2.71 5.20 -11.53
N ALA A 40 2.89 3.88 -11.59
CA ALA A 40 2.53 3.10 -12.78
C ALA A 40 1.08 3.26 -13.23
N TRP A 41 0.14 3.54 -12.32
CA TRP A 41 -1.27 3.79 -12.68
C TRP A 41 -1.48 5.18 -13.29
N GLU A 42 -0.75 6.21 -12.83
CA GLU A 42 -0.79 7.56 -13.40
C GLU A 42 -0.23 7.55 -14.84
N LEU A 43 0.61 6.57 -15.18
CA LEU A 43 1.16 6.39 -16.53
C LEU A 43 0.15 5.85 -17.55
N ILE A 44 -1.02 5.36 -17.12
CA ILE A 44 -2.12 4.95 -18.01
C ILE A 44 -2.76 6.18 -18.68
N LEU A 45 -2.87 7.27 -17.93
CA LEU A 45 -3.47 8.52 -18.36
C LEU A 45 -2.42 9.37 -19.07
N ASP A 46 -2.76 10.10 -20.14
CA ASP A 46 -1.91 11.20 -20.58
C ASP A 46 -1.94 12.38 -19.59
N GLU A 47 -1.10 13.40 -19.78
CA GLU A 47 -0.98 14.53 -18.84
C GLU A 47 -2.28 15.34 -18.68
N GLU A 48 -3.10 15.43 -19.73
CA GLU A 48 -4.38 16.15 -19.69
C GLU A 48 -5.43 15.32 -18.93
N GLN A 49 -5.49 14.02 -19.24
CA GLN A 49 -6.35 13.06 -18.57
C GLN A 49 -6.03 12.91 -17.08
N GLU A 50 -4.75 12.83 -16.71
CA GLU A 50 -4.34 12.75 -15.31
C GLU A 50 -4.78 13.99 -14.52
N ARG A 51 -4.53 15.18 -15.08
CA ARG A 51 -4.94 16.44 -14.44
C ARG A 51 -6.46 16.50 -14.24
N ALA A 52 -7.21 16.09 -15.26
CA ALA A 52 -8.67 16.02 -15.18
C ALA A 52 -9.12 14.99 -14.13
N PHE A 53 -8.54 13.80 -14.14
CA PHE A 53 -8.85 12.74 -13.18
C PHE A 53 -8.59 13.17 -11.74
N MET A 54 -7.44 13.80 -11.47
CA MET A 54 -7.11 14.34 -10.14
C MET A 54 -8.05 15.46 -9.71
N ALA A 55 -8.42 16.37 -10.61
CA ALA A 55 -9.42 17.39 -10.32
C ALA A 55 -10.80 16.79 -10.03
N GLY A 56 -11.17 15.70 -10.70
CA GLY A 56 -12.39 14.96 -10.42
C GLY A 56 -12.38 14.28 -9.05
N LEU A 57 -11.26 13.67 -8.66
CA LEU A 57 -11.08 13.09 -7.33
C LEU A 57 -11.11 14.16 -6.23
N GLU A 58 -10.48 15.31 -6.47
CA GLU A 58 -10.52 16.47 -5.56
C GLU A 58 -11.94 16.98 -5.37
N ALA A 59 -12.70 17.16 -6.46
CA ALA A 59 -14.10 17.56 -6.39
C ALA A 59 -14.99 16.53 -5.68
N TYR A 60 -14.71 15.23 -5.86
CA TYR A 60 -15.43 14.18 -5.15
C TYR A 60 -15.10 14.21 -3.64
N ASP A 61 -13.83 14.44 -3.27
CA ASP A 61 -13.38 14.51 -1.88
C ASP A 61 -14.07 15.61 -1.06
N GLU A 62 -14.39 16.74 -1.70
CA GLU A 62 -15.16 17.84 -1.08
C GLU A 62 -16.57 17.39 -0.65
N GLU A 63 -17.13 16.37 -1.30
CA GLU A 63 -18.48 15.86 -1.03
C GLU A 63 -18.49 14.54 -0.26
N SER A 64 -17.46 13.71 -0.44
CA SER A 64 -17.34 12.39 0.14
C SER A 64 -15.87 12.04 0.25
N THR A 65 -15.37 11.88 1.48
CA THR A 65 -13.93 11.72 1.72
C THR A 65 -13.38 10.52 0.97
N VAL A 66 -12.25 10.73 0.30
CA VAL A 66 -11.44 9.67 -0.34
C VAL A 66 -9.98 9.81 0.06
N PHE A 67 -9.18 8.76 -0.04
CA PHE A 67 -7.74 8.83 0.24
C PHE A 67 -6.94 7.98 -0.76
N PRO A 68 -6.10 8.59 -1.61
CA PRO A 68 -5.30 7.85 -2.58
C PRO A 68 -4.03 7.27 -1.96
N HIS A 69 -3.95 5.96 -1.82
CA HIS A 69 -2.71 5.20 -1.58
C HIS A 69 -1.94 5.05 -2.90
N ARG A 70 -1.35 6.14 -3.38
CA ARG A 70 -0.80 6.22 -4.74
C ARG A 70 0.27 5.17 -5.06
N GLU A 71 1.18 4.90 -4.13
CA GLU A 71 2.23 3.89 -4.29
C GLU A 71 1.64 2.48 -4.42
N ALA A 72 0.63 2.17 -3.61
CA ALA A 72 -0.10 0.90 -3.67
C ALA A 72 -1.04 0.80 -4.88
N GLY A 73 -1.34 1.94 -5.53
CA GLY A 73 -2.33 2.03 -6.61
C GLY A 73 -3.75 1.75 -6.15
N ALA A 74 -4.11 2.20 -4.94
CA ALA A 74 -5.44 2.04 -4.37
C ALA A 74 -6.04 3.37 -3.89
N LEU A 75 -7.36 3.49 -3.95
CA LEU A 75 -8.15 4.62 -3.48
C LEU A 75 -9.09 4.12 -2.39
N ARG A 76 -8.95 4.66 -1.18
CA ARG A 76 -9.94 4.51 -0.11
C ARG A 76 -11.10 5.47 -0.38
N VAL A 77 -12.32 5.00 -0.27
CA VAL A 77 -13.55 5.82 -0.29
C VAL A 77 -14.30 5.55 0.99
N TYR A 78 -14.65 6.58 1.76
CA TYR A 78 -15.21 6.40 3.11
C TYR A 78 -16.74 6.22 3.12
N ASP A 79 -17.45 6.73 2.10
CA ASP A 79 -18.90 6.56 1.98
C ASP A 79 -19.31 6.26 0.52
N PRO A 80 -19.77 5.03 0.20
CA PRO A 80 -19.73 3.85 1.06
C PRO A 80 -18.28 3.39 1.29
N SER A 81 -18.05 2.69 2.40
CA SER A 81 -16.72 2.23 2.79
C SER A 81 -16.17 1.17 1.82
N MET A 82 -15.15 1.54 1.03
CA MET A 82 -14.50 0.65 0.06
C MET A 82 -13.06 1.03 -0.27
N MET A 83 -12.35 0.07 -0.88
CA MET A 83 -11.07 0.26 -1.55
C MET A 83 -11.24 -0.03 -3.05
N ILE A 84 -10.75 0.88 -3.89
CA ILE A 84 -10.82 0.79 -5.34
C ILE A 84 -9.41 0.85 -5.94
N SER A 85 -9.12 0.03 -6.93
CA SER A 85 -7.89 0.13 -7.71
C SER A 85 -7.83 1.45 -8.49
N LEU A 86 -6.75 2.20 -8.31
CA LEU A 86 -6.46 3.38 -9.12
C LEU A 86 -6.15 3.01 -10.58
N PHE A 87 -5.63 1.81 -10.84
CA PHE A 87 -5.47 1.32 -12.22
C PHE A 87 -6.83 1.13 -12.90
N LEU A 88 -7.79 0.51 -12.20
CA LEU A 88 -9.15 0.32 -12.70
C LEU A 88 -9.82 1.66 -13.00
N LEU A 89 -9.76 2.60 -12.05
CA LEU A 89 -10.34 3.93 -12.24
C LEU A 89 -9.68 4.70 -13.39
N ALA A 90 -8.35 4.68 -13.48
CA ALA A 90 -7.61 5.34 -14.54
C ALA A 90 -7.96 4.76 -15.93
N GLU A 91 -8.00 3.43 -16.08
CA GLU A 91 -8.37 2.79 -17.35
C GLU A 91 -9.81 3.16 -17.77
N GLN A 92 -10.75 3.14 -16.84
CA GLN A 92 -12.14 3.49 -17.11
C GLN A 92 -12.30 4.99 -17.42
N PHE A 93 -11.60 5.86 -16.69
CA PHE A 93 -11.59 7.29 -16.96
C PHE A 93 -11.02 7.60 -18.36
N ALA A 94 -9.91 6.97 -18.73
CA ALA A 94 -9.35 7.08 -20.08
C ALA A 94 -10.34 6.59 -21.15
N ALA A 95 -11.07 5.50 -20.87
CA ALA A 95 -12.05 4.93 -21.79
C ALA A 95 -13.29 5.83 -22.01
N LEU A 96 -13.66 6.67 -21.04
CA LEU A 96 -14.70 7.69 -21.20
C LEU A 96 -14.27 8.82 -22.16
N GLY A 97 -12.97 9.01 -22.37
CA GLY A 97 -12.40 9.89 -23.38
C GLY A 97 -12.81 11.37 -23.19
N PRO A 98 -13.18 12.10 -24.26
CA PRO A 98 -13.45 13.54 -24.17
C PRO A 98 -14.58 13.93 -23.21
N GLN A 99 -15.51 13.01 -22.90
CA GLN A 99 -16.59 13.28 -21.95
C GLN A 99 -16.04 13.48 -20.54
N ALA A 100 -15.07 12.65 -20.13
CA ALA A 100 -14.44 12.76 -18.83
C ALA A 100 -13.55 14.01 -18.71
N LEU A 101 -12.98 14.51 -19.80
CA LEU A 101 -12.25 15.77 -19.80
C LEU A 101 -13.18 17.00 -19.68
N ALA A 102 -14.37 16.92 -20.28
CA ALA A 102 -15.36 17.99 -20.25
C ALA A 102 -16.05 18.12 -18.88
N ASP A 103 -16.27 16.99 -18.19
CA ASP A 103 -16.83 16.94 -16.83
C ASP A 103 -16.09 15.90 -15.97
N PRO A 104 -14.90 16.24 -15.43
CA PRO A 104 -14.11 15.29 -14.66
C PRO A 104 -14.76 14.88 -13.34
N ALA A 105 -15.45 15.81 -12.67
CA ALA A 105 -16.15 15.55 -11.41
C ALA A 105 -17.31 14.58 -11.61
N GLY A 106 -18.14 14.79 -12.63
CA GLY A 106 -19.22 13.87 -12.99
C GLY A 106 -18.71 12.50 -13.41
N ALA A 107 -17.62 12.44 -14.18
CA ALA A 107 -16.99 11.19 -14.59
C ALA A 107 -16.46 10.39 -13.39
N VAL A 108 -15.66 11.00 -12.50
CA VAL A 108 -15.13 10.31 -11.31
C VAL A 108 -16.26 9.82 -10.41
N ARG A 109 -17.27 10.65 -10.13
CA ARG A 109 -18.44 10.23 -9.35
C ARG A 109 -19.12 9.02 -9.97
N HIS A 110 -19.36 9.06 -11.29
CA HIS A 110 -19.99 7.95 -11.99
C HIS A 110 -19.21 6.64 -11.81
N LEU A 111 -17.88 6.68 -11.92
CA LEU A 111 -17.02 5.50 -11.73
C LEU A 111 -17.06 4.98 -10.28
N ILE A 112 -17.04 5.88 -9.29
CA ILE A 112 -17.13 5.51 -7.88
C ILE A 112 -18.52 4.93 -7.54
N ASP A 113 -19.60 5.55 -8.03
CA ASP A 113 -20.98 5.06 -7.88
C ASP A 113 -21.17 3.68 -8.53
N GLN A 114 -20.48 3.42 -9.65
CA GLN A 114 -20.48 2.11 -10.28
C GLN A 114 -19.74 1.09 -9.42
N ALA A 115 -18.57 1.43 -8.85
CA ALA A 115 -17.83 0.56 -7.93
C ALA A 115 -18.63 0.24 -6.65
N ALA A 116 -19.44 1.18 -6.17
CA ALA A 116 -20.32 0.97 -5.02
C ALA A 116 -21.41 -0.10 -5.24
N GLN A 117 -21.77 -0.40 -6.49
CA GLN A 117 -22.87 -1.33 -6.80
C GLN A 117 -22.48 -2.81 -6.67
N SER A 118 -21.20 -3.14 -6.86
CA SER A 118 -20.74 -4.53 -6.82
C SER A 118 -19.24 -4.63 -6.61
N GLU A 119 -18.82 -5.60 -5.80
CA GLU A 119 -17.42 -6.01 -5.76
C GLU A 119 -17.04 -6.72 -7.07
N THR A 120 -16.04 -6.16 -7.76
CA THR A 120 -15.40 -6.74 -8.94
C THR A 120 -13.90 -6.80 -8.74
N GLY A 121 -13.15 -7.36 -9.71
CA GLY A 121 -11.69 -7.24 -9.69
C GLY A 121 -11.27 -5.77 -9.59
N GLY A 122 -10.53 -5.44 -8.54
CA GLY A 122 -10.10 -4.09 -8.20
C GLY A 122 -11.02 -3.33 -7.25
N VAL A 123 -12.14 -3.88 -6.78
CA VAL A 123 -13.06 -3.22 -5.84
C VAL A 123 -13.30 -4.12 -4.63
N LEU A 124 -13.12 -3.58 -3.44
CA LEU A 124 -13.32 -4.25 -2.16
C LEU A 124 -14.24 -3.41 -1.28
N HIS A 125 -15.40 -3.93 -0.90
CA HIS A 125 -16.26 -3.28 0.08
C HIS A 125 -15.78 -3.65 1.48
N LEU A 126 -15.72 -2.66 2.35
CA LEU A 126 -15.18 -2.77 3.70
C LEU A 126 -16.30 -2.66 4.74
N ASP A 127 -16.04 -3.25 5.90
CA ASP A 127 -16.87 -3.09 7.09
C ASP A 127 -16.11 -2.23 8.11
N ASP A 128 -16.53 -0.97 8.28
CA ASP A 128 -15.87 -0.06 9.24
C ASP A 128 -16.10 -0.52 10.70
N ASP A 129 -17.14 -1.32 10.95
CA ASP A 129 -17.46 -1.91 12.25
C ASP A 129 -17.00 -3.39 12.35
N TRP A 130 -15.96 -3.76 11.58
CA TRP A 130 -15.51 -5.14 11.43
C TRP A 130 -15.21 -5.88 12.74
N MET A 131 -14.83 -5.18 13.82
CA MET A 131 -14.58 -5.77 15.14
C MET A 131 -15.28 -5.03 16.28
N ALA A 132 -16.49 -5.46 16.60
CA ALA A 132 -17.25 -4.97 17.76
C ALA A 132 -16.76 -5.55 19.11
N GLU A 133 -16.21 -6.78 19.12
CA GLU A 133 -15.78 -7.48 20.34
C GLU A 133 -14.42 -8.16 20.13
N PRO A 134 -13.53 -8.15 21.15
CA PRO A 134 -12.26 -8.87 21.11
C PRO A 134 -12.43 -10.36 20.81
N VAL A 135 -11.48 -10.94 20.07
CA VAL A 135 -11.47 -12.37 19.74
C VAL A 135 -10.19 -13.01 20.28
N ASP A 136 -10.32 -14.13 21.00
CA ASP A 136 -9.18 -14.81 21.64
C ASP A 136 -8.31 -13.88 22.53
N GLY A 137 -8.92 -12.84 23.09
CA GLY A 137 -8.25 -11.82 23.90
C GLY A 137 -7.52 -10.75 23.10
N MET A 138 -7.54 -10.80 21.77
CA MET A 138 -7.01 -9.74 20.89
C MET A 138 -8.09 -8.69 20.63
N ASP A 139 -7.76 -7.43 20.83
CA ASP A 139 -8.54 -6.31 20.28
C ASP A 139 -8.20 -6.07 18.79
N LYS A 140 -8.73 -5.01 18.20
CA LYS A 140 -8.52 -4.69 16.77
C LYS A 140 -7.06 -4.42 16.43
N TYR A 141 -6.29 -3.82 17.34
CA TYR A 141 -4.89 -3.49 17.12
C TYR A 141 -4.03 -4.77 17.21
N ASP A 142 -4.29 -5.60 18.21
CA ASP A 142 -3.61 -6.90 18.36
C ASP A 142 -3.92 -7.83 17.18
N PHE A 143 -5.17 -7.85 16.71
CA PHE A 143 -5.57 -8.64 15.54
C PHE A 143 -4.90 -8.13 14.27
N THR A 144 -4.81 -6.82 14.09
CA THR A 144 -4.08 -6.17 12.98
C THR A 144 -2.61 -6.51 13.00
N SER A 145 -1.95 -6.40 14.15
CA SER A 145 -0.56 -6.80 14.34
C SER A 145 -0.33 -8.26 13.95
N ALA A 146 -1.19 -9.18 14.43
CA ALA A 146 -1.11 -10.59 14.10
C ALA A 146 -1.34 -10.89 12.60
N MET A 147 -2.17 -10.11 11.90
CA MET A 147 -2.30 -10.20 10.45
C MET A 147 -1.04 -9.73 9.73
N MET A 148 -0.45 -8.62 10.19
CA MET A 148 0.79 -8.09 9.62
C MET A 148 1.95 -9.07 9.79
N ASP A 149 2.00 -9.76 10.93
CA ASP A 149 2.91 -10.89 11.17
C ASP A 149 2.62 -12.06 10.22
N ALA A 150 1.34 -12.38 10.00
CA ALA A 150 0.93 -13.49 9.14
C ALA A 150 1.32 -13.32 7.67
N VAL A 151 1.40 -12.08 7.18
CA VAL A 151 1.82 -11.77 5.80
C VAL A 151 3.31 -11.44 5.66
N HIS A 152 4.08 -11.55 6.75
CA HIS A 152 5.48 -11.08 6.85
C HIS A 152 5.67 -9.66 6.33
N ALA A 153 4.67 -8.80 6.53
CA ALA A 153 4.71 -7.41 6.07
C ALA A 153 5.60 -6.54 6.94
N GLN A 154 6.04 -7.04 8.10
CA GLN A 154 6.93 -6.33 9.01
C GLN A 154 8.39 -6.51 8.59
N GLY A 155 8.84 -5.73 7.61
CA GLY A 155 10.24 -5.67 7.20
C GLY A 155 10.42 -5.14 5.79
N VAL A 156 11.24 -4.10 5.62
CA VAL A 156 11.57 -3.48 4.32
C VAL A 156 12.67 -4.27 3.60
N ASP A 157 12.62 -5.60 3.62
CA ASP A 157 13.60 -6.43 2.91
C ASP A 157 13.02 -6.96 1.60
N GLY A 158 13.59 -6.52 0.47
CA GLY A 158 13.38 -7.17 -0.83
C GLY A 158 12.11 -6.82 -1.59
N GLY A 159 11.39 -5.74 -1.23
CA GLY A 159 10.26 -5.23 -2.03
C GLY A 159 8.89 -5.80 -1.68
N VAL A 160 8.75 -6.39 -0.48
CA VAL A 160 7.46 -6.71 0.13
C VAL A 160 7.23 -5.72 1.26
N GLY A 161 6.10 -5.03 1.22
CA GLY A 161 5.68 -4.14 2.29
C GLY A 161 4.19 -4.33 2.48
N GLY A 162 3.73 -4.32 3.72
CA GLY A 162 2.30 -4.28 4.00
C GLY A 162 1.93 -3.03 4.78
N TYR A 163 0.68 -2.67 4.62
CA TYR A 163 0.03 -1.59 5.34
C TYR A 163 -1.27 -2.13 5.92
N GLY A 164 -1.58 -1.73 7.15
CA GLY A 164 -2.84 -2.03 7.82
C GLY A 164 -3.45 -0.76 8.35
N ASP A 165 -4.77 -0.66 8.24
CA ASP A 165 -5.59 0.36 8.88
C ASP A 165 -6.67 -0.35 9.68
N GLU A 166 -6.43 -0.50 10.98
CA GLU A 166 -7.34 -1.14 11.93
C GLU A 166 -8.66 -0.38 12.11
N ASP A 167 -8.68 0.93 11.87
CA ASP A 167 -9.87 1.77 11.98
C ASP A 167 -10.69 1.69 10.69
N GLY A 168 -10.02 1.61 9.54
CA GLY A 168 -10.65 1.41 8.24
C GLY A 168 -11.02 -0.04 7.92
N GLY A 169 -10.54 -1.01 8.70
CA GLY A 169 -10.86 -2.43 8.52
C GLY A 169 -10.22 -3.08 7.29
N TYR A 170 -9.05 -2.63 6.85
CA TYR A 170 -8.39 -3.18 5.67
C TYR A 170 -6.88 -3.26 5.79
N GLY A 171 -6.30 -4.13 4.95
CA GLY A 171 -4.87 -4.21 4.76
C GLY A 171 -4.49 -4.31 3.30
N MET A 172 -3.22 -4.03 3.04
CA MET A 172 -2.59 -4.13 1.74
C MET A 172 -1.28 -4.89 1.87
N LEU A 173 -1.00 -5.75 0.90
CA LEU A 173 0.26 -6.47 0.74
C LEU A 173 0.81 -6.16 -0.64
N THR A 174 1.93 -5.43 -0.68
CA THR A 174 2.67 -5.18 -1.92
C THR A 174 3.53 -6.40 -2.24
N VAL A 175 3.35 -6.92 -3.45
CA VAL A 175 4.00 -8.13 -3.95
C VAL A 175 4.93 -7.77 -5.09
N LEU A 176 6.22 -8.02 -4.86
CA LEU A 176 7.27 -8.00 -5.87
C LEU A 176 7.88 -9.41 -5.94
N VAL A 177 7.91 -10.01 -7.12
CA VAL A 177 8.47 -11.36 -7.33
C VAL A 177 9.98 -11.32 -7.15
N GLU A 178 10.62 -10.43 -7.89
CA GLU A 178 12.06 -10.20 -7.85
C GLU A 178 12.32 -8.73 -8.18
N MET A 179 13.26 -8.11 -7.48
CA MET A 179 13.69 -6.75 -7.80
C MET A 179 14.46 -6.75 -9.12
N PRO A 180 14.00 -6.04 -10.17
CA PRO A 180 14.74 -5.95 -11.41
C PRO A 180 16.13 -5.35 -11.18
N GLN A 181 17.15 -5.91 -11.83
CA GLN A 181 18.54 -5.49 -11.60
C GLN A 181 18.78 -4.01 -11.88
N HIS A 182 18.06 -3.40 -12.83
CA HIS A 182 18.20 -1.98 -13.11
C HIS A 182 17.62 -1.12 -11.97
N VAL A 183 16.49 -1.51 -11.38
CA VAL A 183 15.91 -0.84 -10.20
C VAL A 183 16.83 -0.96 -8.99
N ALA A 184 17.40 -2.15 -8.77
CA ALA A 184 18.38 -2.34 -7.70
C ALA A 184 19.60 -1.42 -7.87
N ARG A 185 20.09 -1.21 -9.10
CA ARG A 185 21.15 -0.25 -9.38
C ARG A 185 20.72 1.19 -9.12
N MET A 186 19.50 1.57 -9.50
CA MET A 186 18.98 2.92 -9.20
C MET A 186 18.98 3.21 -7.70
N TYR A 187 18.59 2.25 -6.86
CA TYR A 187 18.73 2.40 -5.40
C TYR A 187 20.19 2.54 -4.97
N VAL A 188 21.10 1.73 -5.48
CA VAL A 188 22.54 1.85 -5.15
C VAL A 188 23.09 3.22 -5.56
N ASP A 189 22.75 3.69 -6.76
CA ASP A 189 23.15 4.98 -7.29
C ASP A 189 22.59 6.12 -6.43
N ALA A 190 21.30 6.06 -6.05
CA ALA A 190 20.69 7.00 -5.13
C ALA A 190 21.46 7.03 -3.79
N HIS A 191 21.68 5.87 -3.17
CA HIS A 191 22.42 5.76 -1.90
C HIS A 191 23.88 6.21 -2.00
N SER A 192 24.48 6.29 -3.19
CA SER A 192 25.82 6.88 -3.36
C SER A 192 25.85 8.40 -3.13
N HIS A 193 24.69 9.06 -3.25
CA HIS A 193 24.46 10.46 -2.88
C HIS A 193 24.00 10.62 -1.43
N ALA A 194 23.74 9.53 -0.70
CA ALA A 194 23.60 9.65 0.73
C ALA A 194 24.98 10.07 1.26
N ALA A 195 25.05 11.17 2.00
CA ALA A 195 26.25 11.57 2.72
C ALA A 195 26.18 11.06 4.16
N PRO A 196 26.42 9.76 4.46
CA PRO A 196 26.51 9.36 5.84
C PRO A 196 27.82 9.92 6.39
N GLY A 197 27.71 11.02 7.15
CA GLY A 197 28.74 11.35 8.12
C GLY A 197 29.05 10.10 8.96
N GLU A 198 30.31 9.88 9.29
CA GLU A 198 30.70 8.70 10.06
C GLU A 198 29.91 8.66 11.39
N ILE A 199 29.01 7.68 11.53
CA ILE A 199 28.20 7.52 12.73
C ILE A 199 29.07 6.87 13.79
N ARG A 200 29.68 7.70 14.65
CA ARG A 200 30.52 7.23 15.75
C ARG A 200 29.74 7.11 17.05
N ASN A 201 28.64 7.85 17.18
CA ASN A 201 27.83 7.90 18.39
C ASN A 201 26.34 8.23 18.09
N ARG A 202 25.49 8.14 19.13
CA ARG A 202 24.05 8.41 19.04
C ARG A 202 23.69 9.85 18.63
N LEU A 203 24.56 10.83 18.85
CA LEU A 203 24.34 12.20 18.38
C LEU A 203 24.54 12.30 16.87
N ASP A 204 25.43 11.51 16.28
CA ASP A 204 25.64 11.48 14.83
C ASP A 204 24.43 10.87 14.11
N VAL A 205 23.81 9.86 14.73
CA VAL A 205 22.49 9.33 14.33
C VAL A 205 21.43 10.44 14.32
N TYR A 206 21.33 11.19 15.43
CA TYR A 206 20.37 12.28 15.56
C TYR A 206 20.60 13.41 14.56
N LYS A 207 21.86 13.76 14.27
CA LYS A 207 22.20 14.75 13.25
C LYS A 207 21.83 14.27 11.85
N ALA A 208 22.15 13.03 11.51
CA ALA A 208 21.78 12.43 10.24
C ALA A 208 20.26 12.37 10.02
N VAL A 209 19.46 12.30 11.09
CA VAL A 209 17.99 12.33 11.03
C VAL A 209 17.45 13.76 10.86
N ILE A 210 18.14 14.78 11.37
CA ILE A 210 17.68 16.18 11.33
C ILE A 210 18.12 16.89 10.06
N GLU A 211 19.28 16.54 9.52
CA GLU A 211 19.78 17.14 8.29
C GLU A 211 18.87 16.74 7.12
N GLU A 212 18.42 17.74 6.35
CA GLU A 212 17.65 17.46 5.15
C GLU A 212 18.54 16.66 4.19
N PRO A 213 18.02 15.54 3.64
CA PRO A 213 18.78 14.72 2.71
C PRO A 213 19.14 15.51 1.46
N GLU A 214 20.26 15.15 0.82
CA GLU A 214 20.67 15.77 -0.44
C GLU A 214 19.54 15.63 -1.50
N PRO A 215 19.21 16.69 -2.25
CA PRO A 215 18.14 16.63 -3.26
C PRO A 215 18.34 15.52 -4.29
N GLU A 216 19.59 15.24 -4.67
CA GLU A 216 19.95 14.18 -5.60
C GLU A 216 19.68 12.78 -5.02
N PHE A 217 19.89 12.57 -3.72
CA PHE A 217 19.53 11.33 -3.04
C PHE A 217 18.02 11.11 -3.07
N VAL A 218 17.24 12.15 -2.75
CA VAL A 218 15.77 12.09 -2.74
C VAL A 218 15.23 11.81 -4.15
N ALA A 219 15.65 12.58 -5.15
CA ALA A 219 15.20 12.39 -6.53
C ALA A 219 15.59 11.00 -7.07
N GLY A 220 16.77 10.49 -6.68
CA GLY A 220 17.20 9.14 -7.02
C GLY A 220 16.30 8.06 -6.42
N LEU A 221 15.93 8.17 -5.15
CA LEU A 221 15.00 7.25 -4.50
C LEU A 221 13.60 7.30 -5.11
N GLU A 222 13.07 8.50 -5.35
CA GLU A 222 11.74 8.67 -5.95
C GLU A 222 11.67 8.07 -7.36
N SER A 223 12.74 8.25 -8.16
CA SER A 223 12.86 7.63 -9.49
C SER A 223 12.93 6.10 -9.40
N ALA A 224 13.66 5.56 -8.42
CA ALA A 224 13.74 4.12 -8.18
C ALA A 224 12.39 3.53 -7.74
N ASP A 225 11.67 4.21 -6.84
CA ASP A 225 10.34 3.80 -6.38
C ASP A 225 9.30 3.86 -7.51
N ALA A 226 9.33 4.91 -8.32
CA ALA A 226 8.48 5.06 -9.50
C ALA A 226 8.70 3.91 -10.49
N GLU A 227 9.95 3.59 -10.81
CA GLU A 227 10.27 2.46 -11.68
C GLU A 227 9.90 1.11 -11.04
N ARG A 228 10.16 0.93 -9.73
CA ARG A 228 9.76 -0.26 -8.96
C ARG A 228 8.25 -0.50 -9.04
N SER A 229 7.44 0.57 -8.98
CA SER A 229 5.97 0.48 -9.00
C SER A 229 5.40 -0.20 -10.26
N ARG A 230 6.18 -0.25 -11.34
CA ARG A 230 5.80 -0.94 -12.59
C ARG A 230 5.80 -2.46 -12.43
N PHE A 231 6.58 -2.99 -11.49
CA PHE A 231 6.77 -4.42 -11.25
C PHE A 231 6.05 -4.92 -9.99
N THR A 232 5.64 -4.03 -9.11
CA THR A 232 4.86 -4.38 -7.91
C THR A 232 3.39 -4.55 -8.24
N ASN A 233 2.69 -5.37 -7.48
CA ASN A 233 1.23 -5.40 -7.49
C ASN A 233 0.74 -5.45 -6.04
N THR A 234 -0.43 -4.91 -5.76
CA THR A 234 -0.93 -4.84 -4.39
C THR A 234 -2.17 -5.70 -4.24
N LEU A 235 -2.11 -6.60 -3.26
CA LEU A 235 -3.24 -7.38 -2.78
C LEU A 235 -3.91 -6.62 -1.64
N MET A 236 -5.15 -6.20 -1.83
CA MET A 236 -5.99 -5.57 -0.83
C MET A 236 -6.87 -6.63 -0.17
N TYR A 237 -7.10 -6.51 1.13
CA TYR A 237 -7.93 -7.46 1.87
C TYR A 237 -8.71 -6.81 3.01
N ASP A 238 -9.90 -7.34 3.27
CA ASP A 238 -10.86 -6.84 4.26
C ASP A 238 -10.72 -7.59 5.58
N TYR A 239 -10.54 -6.85 6.68
CA TYR A 239 -10.33 -7.40 8.00
C TYR A 239 -11.58 -8.09 8.53
N GLY A 240 -12.78 -7.60 8.19
CA GLY A 240 -14.04 -8.23 8.60
C GLY A 240 -14.16 -9.65 8.06
N ARG A 241 -13.85 -9.85 6.77
CA ARG A 241 -13.85 -11.18 6.15
C ARG A 241 -12.73 -12.09 6.65
N VAL A 242 -11.54 -11.54 6.92
CA VAL A 242 -10.46 -12.32 7.56
C VAL A 242 -10.88 -12.76 8.98
N LEU A 243 -11.48 -11.88 9.77
CA LEU A 243 -11.99 -12.19 11.11
C LEU A 243 -13.10 -13.25 11.08
N ALA A 244 -14.03 -13.16 10.12
CA ALA A 244 -15.06 -14.18 9.94
C ALA A 244 -14.45 -15.55 9.61
N GLY A 245 -13.47 -15.59 8.71
CA GLY A 245 -12.71 -16.79 8.39
C GLY A 245 -11.93 -17.33 9.60
N TYR A 246 -11.31 -16.44 10.38
CA TYR A 246 -10.57 -16.77 11.58
C TYR A 246 -11.47 -17.44 12.61
N ARG A 247 -12.62 -16.83 12.95
CA ARG A 247 -13.60 -17.39 13.88
C ARG A 247 -14.08 -18.78 13.46
N SER A 248 -14.26 -19.00 12.15
CA SER A 248 -14.68 -20.30 11.61
C SER A 248 -13.57 -21.36 11.69
N MET A 249 -12.30 -20.99 11.54
CA MET A 249 -11.19 -21.94 11.46
C MET A 249 -10.49 -22.18 12.80
N ARG A 250 -10.51 -21.18 13.70
CA ARG A 250 -9.85 -21.24 15.00
C ARG A 250 -10.19 -22.49 15.83
N PRO A 251 -11.46 -22.96 15.91
CA PRO A 251 -11.80 -24.19 16.64
C PRO A 251 -11.15 -25.46 16.06
N GLN A 252 -10.78 -25.46 14.78
CA GLN A 252 -10.14 -26.59 14.09
C GLN A 252 -8.62 -26.59 14.32
N MET A 253 -8.06 -25.48 14.80
CA MET A 253 -6.63 -25.29 15.04
C MET A 253 -6.38 -24.77 16.46
N PRO A 254 -6.86 -25.44 17.54
CA PRO A 254 -6.88 -24.89 18.90
C PRO A 254 -5.49 -24.61 19.50
N HIS A 255 -4.44 -25.23 18.95
CA HIS A 255 -3.06 -25.06 19.41
C HIS A 255 -2.20 -24.17 18.51
N ALA A 256 -2.74 -23.71 17.38
CA ALA A 256 -2.04 -22.80 16.49
C ALA A 256 -2.01 -21.38 17.08
N GLN A 257 -0.98 -20.60 16.74
CA GLN A 257 -0.96 -19.18 17.06
C GLN A 257 -2.00 -18.44 16.20
N PRO A 258 -2.53 -17.31 16.65
CA PRO A 258 -3.49 -16.54 15.86
C PRO A 258 -3.01 -16.21 14.44
N SER A 259 -1.75 -15.78 14.29
CA SER A 259 -1.14 -15.47 13.00
C SER A 259 -1.10 -16.68 12.05
N ASP A 260 -0.91 -17.91 12.56
CA ASP A 260 -0.97 -19.12 11.73
C ASP A 260 -2.38 -19.38 11.18
N VAL A 261 -3.39 -19.14 12.02
CA VAL A 261 -4.79 -19.30 11.61
C VAL A 261 -5.13 -18.23 10.56
N MET A 262 -4.72 -16.98 10.77
CA MET A 262 -4.91 -15.88 9.81
C MET A 262 -4.21 -16.15 8.48
N SER A 263 -2.94 -16.57 8.53
CA SER A 263 -2.15 -17.02 7.37
C SER A 263 -2.92 -18.07 6.56
N MET A 264 -3.45 -19.10 7.22
CA MET A 264 -4.28 -20.12 6.56
C MET A 264 -5.60 -19.55 6.01
N VAL A 265 -6.25 -18.60 6.70
CA VAL A 265 -7.50 -17.97 6.22
C VAL A 265 -7.22 -17.23 4.93
N MET A 266 -6.22 -16.35 4.94
CA MET A 266 -5.86 -15.50 3.81
C MET A 266 -5.35 -16.34 2.64
N ALA A 267 -4.56 -17.38 2.89
CA ALA A 267 -4.11 -18.30 1.85
C ALA A 267 -5.29 -18.98 1.14
N ARG A 268 -6.32 -19.37 1.89
CA ARG A 268 -7.56 -19.97 1.33
C ARG A 268 -8.43 -18.95 0.63
N MET A 269 -8.50 -17.72 1.14
CA MET A 269 -9.22 -16.63 0.47
C MET A 269 -8.59 -16.35 -0.90
N LEU A 270 -7.26 -16.27 -0.96
CA LEU A 270 -6.52 -16.11 -2.20
C LEU A 270 -6.66 -17.33 -3.12
N SER A 271 -6.40 -18.55 -2.61
CA SER A 271 -6.40 -19.80 -3.40
C SER A 271 -7.74 -20.12 -4.05
N ASP A 272 -8.82 -19.92 -3.30
CA ASP A 272 -10.17 -20.28 -3.71
C ASP A 272 -10.91 -19.10 -4.36
N SER A 273 -10.24 -17.95 -4.55
CA SER A 273 -10.84 -16.70 -5.05
C SER A 273 -12.08 -16.29 -4.26
N ARG A 274 -12.01 -16.38 -2.93
CA ARG A 274 -13.15 -16.02 -2.06
C ARG A 274 -13.28 -14.50 -1.99
N PRO A 275 -14.50 -14.00 -1.76
CA PRO A 275 -14.72 -12.59 -1.49
C PRO A 275 -13.87 -12.12 -0.31
N GLY A 276 -13.40 -10.87 -0.37
CA GLY A 276 -12.64 -10.22 0.72
C GLY A 276 -11.15 -10.01 0.43
N MET A 277 -10.70 -10.40 -0.76
CA MET A 277 -9.40 -10.00 -1.29
C MET A 277 -9.55 -9.61 -2.75
N THR A 278 -8.79 -8.62 -3.19
CA THR A 278 -8.67 -8.28 -4.60
C THR A 278 -7.33 -7.64 -4.87
N TRP A 279 -6.91 -7.64 -6.13
CA TRP A 279 -5.67 -7.02 -6.56
C TRP A 279 -5.92 -5.64 -7.17
N THR A 280 -4.93 -4.76 -7.09
CA THR A 280 -4.97 -3.47 -7.80
C THR A 280 -4.80 -3.68 -9.31
N ARG A 281 -4.11 -4.73 -9.75
CA ARG A 281 -4.08 -5.20 -11.14
C ARG A 281 -4.22 -6.72 -11.21
N GLN A 282 -4.64 -7.27 -12.34
CA GLN A 282 -4.59 -8.72 -12.52
C GLN A 282 -3.16 -9.24 -12.29
N PRO A 283 -2.94 -10.13 -11.30
CA PRO A 283 -1.60 -10.60 -10.98
C PRO A 283 -1.08 -11.55 -12.07
N SER A 284 0.23 -11.54 -12.29
CA SER A 284 0.88 -12.63 -13.01
C SER A 284 0.84 -13.92 -12.18
N THR A 285 1.05 -15.08 -12.83
CA THR A 285 1.16 -16.37 -12.12
C THR A 285 2.24 -16.34 -11.03
N GLU A 286 3.37 -15.70 -11.31
CA GLU A 286 4.50 -15.58 -10.37
C GLU A 286 4.14 -14.67 -9.18
N GLN A 287 3.47 -13.53 -9.43
CA GLN A 287 2.99 -12.65 -8.36
C GLN A 287 1.98 -13.37 -7.45
N TYR A 288 1.07 -14.12 -8.05
CA TYR A 288 0.10 -14.91 -7.31
C TYR A 288 0.76 -15.99 -6.44
N GLN A 289 1.71 -16.74 -7.00
CA GLN A 289 2.48 -17.73 -6.25
C GLN A 289 3.29 -17.08 -5.13
N ARG A 290 3.96 -15.95 -5.42
CA ARG A 290 4.72 -15.21 -4.42
C ARG A 290 3.84 -14.74 -3.26
N ALA A 291 2.64 -14.26 -3.54
CA ALA A 291 1.69 -13.85 -2.50
C ALA A 291 1.22 -15.04 -1.66
N LEU A 292 0.94 -16.18 -2.28
CA LEU A 292 0.64 -17.40 -1.54
C LEU A 292 1.80 -17.82 -0.65
N GLU A 293 3.05 -17.77 -1.13
CA GLU A 293 4.23 -18.04 -0.30
C GLU A 293 4.30 -17.06 0.87
N LEU A 294 4.21 -15.75 0.61
CA LEU A 294 4.26 -14.73 1.67
C LEU A 294 3.17 -14.93 2.73
N ILE A 295 1.98 -15.35 2.32
CA ILE A 295 0.86 -15.58 3.24
C ILE A 295 0.98 -16.93 3.94
N SER A 296 1.49 -17.99 3.28
CA SER A 296 1.41 -19.39 3.76
C SER A 296 2.67 -19.92 4.44
N THR A 297 3.82 -19.28 4.23
CA THR A 297 5.08 -19.75 4.83
C THR A 297 5.19 -19.17 6.23
N ARG A 298 5.43 -20.00 7.25
CA ARG A 298 6.11 -19.51 8.45
C ARG A 298 7.56 -19.21 8.04
N GLY A 299 8.08 -18.04 8.40
CA GLY A 299 9.53 -17.80 8.41
C GLY A 299 10.25 -18.83 9.28
#